data_AF-A0A2D6MIS7-F1
#
_entry.id   AF-A0A2D6MIS7-F1
#
_cell.length_a   1.000
_cell.length_b   1.000
_cell.length_c   1.000
_cell.angle_alpha   90.00
_cell.angle_beta   90.00
_cell.angle_gamma   90.00
#
_symmetry.space_group_name_H-M   'P 1'
#
loop_
_entity.id
_entity.type
_entity.pdbx_description
1 polymer ?
#
loop_
_entity_poly.entity_id
_entity_poly.type
_entity_poly.pdbx_seq_one_letter_code
_entity_poly.pdbx_strand_id
1 'polypeptide(L)'
;MGRKLKKGSSRYYFTQITENAIIRYNNSDDPQLRNKIYNEHIRKAFDKLCENIIHTFKFYYFDVSSEDVKNEVVSFLVMNMHKFKEGKGKAFSYFSIVAKNYLILHNNKNYKTYKQKSDVAVLDYGGKTGADKKVQMDDFIDETSQFLDETLRFWDANLNKVFKRHRDIMIVDAILELFRRRMFIENFNKKALYILIREMTGSNTQHITRVVNTLKKYHKRLAYEYNKFGQINVDYTGSLINRDMNFNSGEPYNFSF
;
A
#
# COMPACT_ATOMS: atom_id res chain seq x y z
N MET A 1 19.19 4.20 -6.79
CA MET A 1 18.71 5.50 -6.26
C MET A 1 18.93 6.57 -7.31
N GLY A 2 17.87 7.27 -7.73
CA GLY A 2 17.99 8.36 -8.71
C GLY A 2 18.79 9.55 -8.14
N ARG A 3 19.69 10.09 -8.94
CA ARG A 3 20.56 11.23 -8.59
C ARG A 3 19.70 12.44 -8.18
N LYS A 4 19.91 13.01 -6.99
CA LYS A 4 19.27 14.28 -6.60
C LYS A 4 19.66 15.35 -7.63
N LEU A 5 18.66 15.91 -8.31
CA LEU A 5 18.87 16.91 -9.36
C LEU A 5 19.40 18.22 -8.77
N LYS A 6 20.25 18.92 -9.53
CA LYS A 6 20.77 20.23 -9.15
C LYS A 6 19.63 21.24 -9.02
N LYS A 7 19.65 22.05 -7.95
CA LYS A 7 18.73 23.16 -7.71
C LYS A 7 18.83 24.14 -8.90
N GLY A 8 17.71 24.40 -9.58
CA GLY A 8 17.67 25.25 -10.79
C GLY A 8 17.64 24.50 -12.13
N SER A 9 17.64 23.16 -12.15
CA SER A 9 17.34 22.41 -13.39
C SER A 9 15.93 22.74 -13.88
N SER A 10 15.73 22.93 -15.20
CA SER A 10 14.40 23.20 -15.78
C SER A 10 13.36 22.10 -15.51
N ARG A 11 13.81 20.94 -15.02
CA ARG A 11 12.96 19.83 -14.54
C ARG A 11 12.30 20.09 -13.18
N TYR A 12 12.70 21.11 -12.43
CA TYR A 12 12.03 21.52 -11.19
C TYR A 12 10.78 22.35 -11.52
N TYR A 13 9.63 21.68 -11.56
CA TYR A 13 8.33 22.31 -11.84
C TYR A 13 7.65 22.92 -10.60
N PHE A 14 8.16 22.61 -9.40
CA PHE A 14 7.63 23.12 -8.14
C PHE A 14 8.77 23.77 -7.36
N THR A 15 8.70 25.09 -7.18
CA THR A 15 9.80 25.88 -6.60
C THR A 15 9.33 26.72 -5.41
N GLN A 16 10.26 27.45 -4.78
CA GLN A 16 9.90 28.41 -3.73
C GLN A 16 8.97 29.51 -4.26
N ILE A 17 9.04 29.86 -5.56
CA ILE A 17 8.11 30.81 -6.19
C ILE A 17 6.69 30.28 -6.11
N THR A 18 6.48 28.99 -6.41
CA THR A 18 5.18 28.33 -6.31
C THR A 18 4.68 28.30 -4.85
N GLU A 19 5.55 27.95 -3.90
CA GLU A 19 5.20 27.94 -2.47
C GLU A 19 4.76 29.34 -1.98
N ASN A 20 5.53 30.37 -2.32
CA ASN A 20 5.19 31.75 -1.99
C ASN A 20 3.91 32.21 -2.70
N ALA A 21 3.67 31.77 -3.94
CA ALA A 21 2.44 32.05 -4.66
C ALA A 21 1.22 31.40 -3.99
N ILE A 22 1.35 30.18 -3.48
CA ILE A 22 0.29 29.51 -2.71
C ILE A 22 -0.03 30.30 -1.42
N ILE A 23 0.99 30.76 -0.71
CA ILE A 23 0.80 31.59 0.49
C ILE A 23 0.10 32.91 0.13
N ARG A 24 0.55 33.59 -0.92
CA ARG A 24 -0.10 34.82 -1.44
C ARG A 24 -1.53 34.57 -1.89
N TYR A 25 -1.80 33.45 -2.55
CA TYR A 25 -3.14 33.06 -2.98
C TYR A 25 -4.08 32.84 -1.79
N ASN A 26 -3.59 32.20 -0.72
CA ASN A 26 -4.38 31.94 0.49
C ASN A 26 -4.61 33.20 1.33
N ASN A 27 -3.71 34.18 1.28
CA ASN A 27 -3.82 35.45 2.01
C ASN A 27 -4.52 36.57 1.21
N SER A 28 -5.01 36.27 0.01
CA SER A 28 -5.69 37.25 -0.84
C SER A 28 -7.19 37.05 -0.78
N ASP A 29 -7.94 38.12 -0.53
CA ASP A 29 -9.41 38.10 -0.54
C ASP A 29 -9.99 38.47 -1.92
N ASP A 30 -9.20 39.06 -2.81
CA ASP A 30 -9.62 39.45 -4.16
C ASP A 30 -9.63 38.24 -5.12
N PRO A 31 -10.80 37.86 -5.68
CA PRO A 31 -10.90 36.78 -6.66
C PRO A 31 -10.06 37.00 -7.92
N GLN A 32 -9.92 38.24 -8.40
CA GLN A 32 -9.16 38.54 -9.62
C GLN A 32 -7.67 38.31 -9.40
N LEU A 33 -7.14 38.83 -8.28
CA LEU A 33 -5.77 38.61 -7.88
C LEU A 33 -5.48 37.12 -7.65
N ARG A 34 -6.37 36.39 -6.98
CA ARG A 34 -6.24 34.93 -6.81
C ARG A 34 -6.16 34.19 -8.15
N ASN A 35 -7.04 34.53 -9.09
CA ASN A 35 -7.03 33.91 -10.41
C ASN A 35 -5.71 34.19 -11.15
N LYS A 36 -5.21 35.43 -11.08
CA LYS A 36 -3.92 35.81 -11.67
C LYS A 36 -2.76 35.00 -11.06
N ILE A 37 -2.65 34.96 -9.73
CA ILE A 37 -1.61 34.21 -9.01
C ILE A 37 -1.67 32.72 -9.40
N TYR A 38 -2.88 32.15 -9.46
CA TYR A 38 -3.06 30.76 -9.81
C TYR A 38 -2.54 30.47 -11.23
N ASN A 39 -2.98 31.25 -12.22
CA ASN A 39 -2.62 31.02 -13.62
C ASN A 39 -1.13 31.22 -13.88
N GLU A 40 -0.51 32.22 -13.26
CA GLU A 40 0.90 32.57 -13.49
C GLU A 40 1.89 31.64 -12.76
N HIS A 41 1.55 31.18 -11.55
CA HIS A 41 2.56 30.58 -10.67
C HIS A 41 2.20 29.22 -10.06
N ILE A 42 0.92 28.84 -10.03
CA ILE A 42 0.46 27.61 -9.36
C ILE A 42 0.02 26.54 -10.35
N ARG A 43 -0.76 26.92 -11.37
CA ARG A 43 -1.42 26.00 -12.31
C ARG A 43 -0.45 24.97 -12.92
N LYS A 44 0.63 25.45 -13.54
CA LYS A 44 1.64 24.57 -14.18
C LYS A 44 2.34 23.64 -13.19
N ALA A 45 2.57 24.12 -11.96
CA ALA A 45 3.23 23.33 -10.93
C ALA A 45 2.32 22.22 -10.39
N PHE A 46 1.03 22.50 -10.19
CA PHE A 46 0.04 21.52 -9.76
C PHE A 46 -0.25 20.50 -10.85
N ASP A 47 -0.40 20.95 -12.10
CA ASP A 47 -0.59 20.08 -13.25
C ASP A 47 0.52 19.03 -13.35
N LYS A 48 1.77 19.48 -13.31
CA LYS A 48 2.92 18.58 -13.40
C LYS A 48 3.11 17.72 -12.14
N LEU A 49 2.71 18.21 -10.96
CA LEU A 49 2.71 17.42 -9.72
C LEU A 49 1.76 16.23 -9.85
N CYS A 50 0.51 16.47 -10.26
CA CYS A 50 -0.52 15.45 -10.41
C CYS A 50 -0.13 14.42 -11.47
N GLU A 51 0.30 14.88 -12.65
CA GLU A 51 0.78 14.00 -13.74
C GLU A 51 1.88 13.05 -13.25
N ASN A 52 2.90 13.57 -12.55
CA ASN A 52 4.00 12.75 -12.06
C ASN A 52 3.55 11.73 -11.01
N ILE A 53 2.64 12.10 -10.10
CA ILE A 53 2.13 11.17 -9.09
C ILE A 53 1.33 10.05 -9.74
N ILE A 54 0.45 10.37 -10.69
CA ILE A 54 -0.36 9.41 -11.43
C ILE A 54 0.54 8.37 -12.11
N HIS A 55 1.53 8.81 -12.88
CA HIS A 55 2.39 7.88 -13.63
C HIS A 55 3.41 7.14 -12.76
N THR A 56 3.95 7.78 -11.73
CA THR A 56 4.93 7.14 -10.82
C THR A 56 4.29 5.99 -10.06
N PHE A 57 3.05 6.17 -9.59
CA PHE A 57 2.34 5.16 -8.80
C PHE A 57 1.33 4.34 -9.62
N LYS A 58 1.22 4.59 -10.93
CA LYS A 58 0.36 3.87 -11.90
C LYS A 58 -1.13 3.86 -11.51
N PHE A 59 -1.67 5.02 -11.18
CA PHE A 59 -3.10 5.17 -10.86
C PHE A 59 -3.96 5.22 -12.14
N TYR A 60 -4.21 4.06 -12.74
CA TYR A 60 -4.89 3.92 -14.04
C TYR A 60 -6.30 3.34 -13.96
N TYR A 61 -6.80 3.04 -12.77
CA TYR A 61 -8.16 2.53 -12.60
C TYR A 61 -9.14 3.69 -12.43
N PHE A 62 -9.38 4.41 -13.53
CA PHE A 62 -10.39 5.47 -13.62
C PHE A 62 -11.25 5.26 -14.86
N ASP A 63 -12.51 5.63 -14.77
CA ASP A 63 -13.49 5.49 -15.86
C ASP A 63 -13.38 6.61 -16.92
N VAL A 64 -12.45 7.56 -16.71
CA VAL A 64 -12.25 8.75 -17.54
C VAL A 64 -10.79 8.84 -18.01
N SER A 65 -10.51 9.73 -18.96
CA SER A 65 -9.16 9.89 -19.50
C SER A 65 -8.16 10.31 -18.42
N SER A 66 -6.87 9.99 -18.61
CA SER A 66 -5.81 10.40 -17.67
C SER A 66 -5.73 11.92 -17.50
N GLU A 67 -6.11 12.68 -18.52
CA GLU A 67 -6.17 14.14 -18.49
C GLU A 67 -7.31 14.62 -17.59
N ASP A 68 -8.48 13.99 -17.66
CA ASP A 68 -9.62 14.30 -16.80
C ASP A 68 -9.32 13.97 -15.34
N VAL A 69 -8.71 12.82 -15.06
CA VAL A 69 -8.25 12.45 -13.71
C VAL A 69 -7.28 13.50 -13.18
N LYS A 70 -6.33 13.93 -14.00
CA LYS A 70 -5.37 14.96 -13.61
C LYS A 70 -6.08 16.28 -13.28
N ASN A 71 -7.01 16.72 -14.13
CA ASN A 71 -7.79 17.95 -13.92
C ASN A 71 -8.68 17.87 -12.66
N GLU A 72 -9.25 16.70 -12.38
CA GLU A 72 -10.01 16.42 -11.17
C GLU A 72 -9.12 16.56 -9.92
N VAL A 73 -7.95 15.92 -9.91
CA VAL A 73 -7.01 16.03 -8.79
C VAL A 73 -6.51 17.45 -8.61
N VAL A 74 -6.16 18.15 -9.69
CA VAL A 74 -5.75 19.57 -9.63
C VAL A 74 -6.86 20.42 -9.01
N SER A 75 -8.10 20.25 -9.46
CA SER A 75 -9.26 20.94 -8.89
C SER A 75 -9.41 20.64 -7.39
N PHE A 76 -9.25 19.37 -7.00
CA PHE A 76 -9.26 18.97 -5.59
C PHE A 76 -8.18 19.66 -4.76
N LEU A 77 -6.96 19.79 -5.28
CA LEU A 77 -5.88 20.51 -4.60
C LEU A 77 -6.19 21.99 -4.45
N VAL A 78 -6.75 22.63 -5.49
CA VAL A 78 -7.13 24.05 -5.46
C VAL A 78 -8.23 24.31 -4.44
N MET A 79 -9.29 23.49 -4.43
CA MET A 79 -10.37 23.61 -3.44
C MET A 79 -9.85 23.48 -2.00
N ASN A 80 -8.83 22.66 -1.77
CA ASN A 80 -8.25 22.42 -0.44
C ASN A 80 -6.99 23.24 -0.16
N MET A 81 -6.63 24.19 -1.03
CA MET A 81 -5.37 24.92 -0.95
C MET A 81 -5.25 25.76 0.33
N HIS A 82 -6.37 26.34 0.78
CA HIS A 82 -6.50 27.11 2.01
C HIS A 82 -6.13 26.33 3.28
N LYS A 83 -6.11 24.99 3.23
CA LYS A 83 -5.73 24.15 4.38
C LYS A 83 -4.21 24.12 4.60
N PHE A 84 -3.41 24.51 3.61
CA PHE A 84 -1.97 24.63 3.76
C PHE A 84 -1.63 25.84 4.64
N LYS A 85 -0.83 25.60 5.69
CA LYS A 85 -0.35 26.65 6.61
C LYS A 85 1.16 26.81 6.49
N GLU A 86 1.60 28.05 6.34
CA GLU A 86 3.02 28.40 6.35
C GLU A 86 3.69 27.92 7.66
N GLY A 87 4.95 27.50 7.58
CA GLY A 87 5.72 27.02 8.73
C GLY A 87 5.44 25.58 9.16
N LYS A 88 4.37 24.92 8.69
CA LYS A 88 4.07 23.51 9.02
C LYS A 88 4.69 22.47 8.07
N GLY A 89 5.58 22.91 7.18
CA GLY A 89 6.27 22.06 6.20
C GLY A 89 6.30 22.67 4.81
N LYS A 90 6.93 21.96 3.87
CA LYS A 90 7.03 22.39 2.47
C LYS A 90 5.75 22.10 1.70
N ALA A 91 5.30 23.06 0.89
CA ALA A 91 4.07 22.95 0.10
C ALA A 91 4.12 21.75 -0.85
N PHE A 92 5.27 21.54 -1.51
CA PHE A 92 5.47 20.38 -2.38
C PHE A 92 5.15 19.05 -1.65
N SER A 93 5.72 18.84 -0.47
CA SER A 93 5.51 17.62 0.31
C SER A 93 4.06 17.49 0.76
N TYR A 94 3.46 18.58 1.24
CA TYR A 94 2.06 18.60 1.67
C TYR A 94 1.12 18.22 0.52
N PHE A 95 1.17 18.93 -0.60
CA PHE A 95 0.29 18.68 -1.74
C PHE A 95 0.58 17.34 -2.42
N SER A 96 1.83 16.86 -2.41
CA SER A 96 2.14 15.51 -2.91
C SER A 96 1.44 14.41 -2.10
N ILE A 97 1.40 14.55 -0.77
CA ILE A 97 0.71 13.59 0.12
C ILE A 97 -0.80 13.67 -0.11
N VAL A 98 -1.35 14.88 -0.18
CA VAL A 98 -2.79 15.11 -0.38
C VAL A 98 -3.26 14.54 -1.73
N ALA A 99 -2.56 14.84 -2.83
CA ALA A 99 -2.87 14.31 -4.16
C ALA A 99 -2.79 12.78 -4.20
N LYS A 100 -1.71 12.21 -3.64
CA LYS A 100 -1.53 10.76 -3.60
C LYS A 100 -2.64 10.07 -2.81
N ASN A 101 -3.05 10.61 -1.66
CA ASN A 101 -4.11 10.02 -0.85
C ASN A 101 -5.46 10.03 -1.58
N TYR A 102 -5.77 11.12 -2.27
CA TYR A 102 -6.97 11.23 -3.10
C TYR A 102 -6.97 10.17 -4.20
N LEU A 103 -5.85 10.05 -4.93
CA LEU A 103 -5.69 9.07 -6.01
C LEU A 103 -5.77 7.62 -5.51
N ILE A 104 -5.15 7.30 -4.37
CA ILE A 104 -5.26 5.95 -3.75
C ILE A 104 -6.73 5.61 -3.47
N LEU A 105 -7.47 6.54 -2.86
CA LEU A 105 -8.86 6.32 -2.49
C LEU A 105 -9.72 6.02 -3.72
N HIS A 106 -9.63 6.86 -4.76
CA HIS A 106 -10.46 6.74 -5.95
C HIS A 106 -10.05 5.55 -6.80
N ASN A 107 -8.75 5.34 -7.01
CA ASN A 107 -8.23 4.18 -7.75
C ASN A 107 -8.63 2.86 -7.09
N ASN A 108 -8.56 2.74 -5.76
CA ASN A 108 -8.97 1.52 -5.06
C ASN A 108 -10.48 1.30 -5.10
N LYS A 109 -11.28 2.38 -5.01
CA LYS A 109 -12.73 2.30 -5.16
C LYS A 109 -13.10 1.84 -6.57
N ASN A 110 -12.53 2.46 -7.60
CA ASN A 110 -12.79 2.13 -9.00
C ASN A 110 -12.28 0.74 -9.36
N TYR A 111 -11.13 0.31 -8.82
CA TYR A 111 -10.64 -1.06 -9.00
C TYR A 111 -11.64 -2.11 -8.45
N LYS A 112 -12.22 -1.86 -7.27
CA LYS A 112 -13.27 -2.73 -6.71
C LYS A 112 -14.52 -2.75 -7.59
N THR A 113 -14.98 -1.59 -8.05
CA THR A 113 -16.13 -1.49 -8.96
C THR A 113 -15.85 -2.15 -10.31
N TYR A 114 -14.65 -1.99 -10.86
CA TYR A 114 -14.21 -2.63 -12.10
C TYR A 114 -14.24 -4.15 -11.97
N LYS A 115 -13.70 -4.69 -10.86
CA LYS A 115 -13.75 -6.12 -10.55
C LYS A 115 -15.21 -6.61 -10.47
N GLN A 116 -16.07 -5.90 -9.74
CA GLN A 116 -17.49 -6.25 -9.64
C GLN A 116 -18.24 -6.17 -10.98
N LYS A 117 -17.98 -5.14 -11.80
CA LYS A 117 -18.59 -5.00 -13.13
C LYS A 117 -18.08 -6.04 -14.12
N SER A 118 -16.80 -6.41 -14.07
CA SER A 118 -16.28 -7.52 -14.85
C SER A 118 -16.91 -8.84 -14.43
N ASP A 119 -17.22 -9.01 -13.14
CA ASP A 119 -17.94 -10.19 -12.65
C ASP A 119 -19.40 -10.22 -13.17
N VAL A 120 -20.05 -9.06 -13.31
CA VAL A 120 -21.43 -8.95 -13.83
C VAL A 120 -21.53 -9.07 -15.35
N ALA A 121 -20.61 -8.47 -16.12
CA ALA A 121 -20.61 -8.58 -17.59
C ALA A 121 -20.33 -10.02 -18.08
N VAL A 122 -19.62 -10.83 -17.26
CA VAL A 122 -19.41 -12.26 -17.50
C VAL A 122 -20.67 -13.09 -17.25
N LEU A 123 -21.66 -12.57 -16.50
CA LEU A 123 -22.94 -13.24 -16.27
C LEU A 123 -23.94 -13.04 -17.42
N ASP A 124 -23.81 -11.96 -18.22
CA ASP A 124 -24.77 -11.57 -19.26
C ASP A 124 -24.45 -12.14 -20.65
N TYR A 125 -23.20 -12.55 -20.90
CA TYR A 125 -22.81 -13.30 -22.11
C TYR A 125 -22.79 -14.81 -21.81
N GLY A 126 -23.98 -15.41 -21.76
CA GLY A 126 -24.15 -16.85 -21.69
C GLY A 126 -23.55 -17.56 -22.90
N GLY A 127 -22.34 -18.11 -22.75
CA GLY A 127 -21.71 -18.94 -23.78
C GLY A 127 -20.25 -19.28 -23.52
N LYS A 128 -19.99 -20.24 -22.63
CA LYS A 128 -18.75 -21.03 -22.53
C LYS A 128 -17.45 -20.37 -22.02
N THR A 129 -17.49 -19.27 -21.26
CA THR A 129 -16.26 -18.73 -20.59
C THR A 129 -16.44 -18.28 -19.13
N GLY A 130 -17.67 -18.36 -18.58
CA GLY A 130 -17.99 -17.91 -17.22
C GLY A 130 -17.74 -18.94 -16.10
N ALA A 131 -17.66 -20.24 -16.43
CA ALA A 131 -17.36 -21.27 -15.44
C ALA A 131 -15.91 -21.13 -14.93
N ASP A 132 -14.95 -20.90 -15.83
CA ASP A 132 -13.54 -20.85 -15.47
C ASP A 132 -13.16 -19.64 -14.59
N LYS A 133 -13.89 -18.52 -14.66
CA LYS A 133 -13.57 -17.29 -13.90
C LYS A 133 -14.21 -17.23 -12.51
N LYS A 134 -15.43 -17.76 -12.36
CA LYS A 134 -16.06 -17.93 -11.05
C LYS A 134 -15.27 -18.94 -10.22
N VAL A 135 -14.84 -20.03 -10.88
CA VAL A 135 -13.89 -21.01 -10.34
C VAL A 135 -12.58 -20.31 -9.96
N GLN A 136 -11.93 -19.54 -10.84
CA GLN A 136 -10.68 -18.83 -10.48
C GLN A 136 -10.77 -17.82 -9.32
N MET A 137 -11.92 -17.17 -9.09
CA MET A 137 -12.07 -16.18 -8.01
C MET A 137 -12.42 -16.84 -6.67
N ASP A 138 -13.24 -17.89 -6.69
CA ASP A 138 -13.40 -18.78 -5.54
C ASP A 138 -12.06 -19.47 -5.25
N ASP A 139 -11.38 -20.02 -6.25
CA ASP A 139 -10.06 -20.65 -6.13
C ASP A 139 -9.01 -19.69 -5.59
N PHE A 140 -8.97 -18.40 -5.97
CA PHE A 140 -7.98 -17.46 -5.44
C PHE A 140 -8.28 -17.01 -4.00
N ILE A 141 -9.57 -16.81 -3.67
CA ILE A 141 -9.99 -16.50 -2.30
C ILE A 141 -9.75 -17.73 -1.40
N ASP A 142 -10.04 -18.91 -1.91
CA ASP A 142 -9.79 -20.21 -1.28
C ASP A 142 -8.28 -20.46 -1.13
N GLU A 143 -7.48 -20.25 -2.17
CA GLU A 143 -6.01 -20.39 -2.15
C GLU A 143 -5.37 -19.41 -1.14
N THR A 144 -5.85 -18.17 -1.07
CA THR A 144 -5.38 -17.21 -0.07
C THR A 144 -5.80 -17.62 1.34
N SER A 145 -7.00 -18.18 1.51
CA SER A 145 -7.48 -18.67 2.79
C SER A 145 -6.70 -19.91 3.25
N GLN A 146 -6.49 -20.87 2.35
CA GLN A 146 -5.72 -22.09 2.54
C GLN A 146 -4.27 -21.78 2.90
N PHE A 147 -3.63 -20.84 2.20
CA PHE A 147 -2.28 -20.38 2.57
C PHE A 147 -2.22 -19.78 3.98
N LEU A 148 -3.22 -19.00 4.36
CA LEU A 148 -3.34 -18.42 5.70
C LEU A 148 -3.52 -19.51 6.76
N ASP A 149 -4.35 -20.51 6.49
CA ASP A 149 -4.65 -21.60 7.42
C ASP A 149 -3.42 -22.53 7.58
N GLU A 150 -2.70 -22.83 6.49
CA GLU A 150 -1.40 -23.54 6.54
C GLU A 150 -0.32 -22.71 7.24
N THR A 151 -0.33 -21.38 7.08
CA THR A 151 0.57 -20.49 7.82
C THR A 151 0.27 -20.50 9.32
N LEU A 152 -1.02 -20.49 9.71
CA LEU A 152 -1.44 -20.61 11.10
C LEU A 152 -0.99 -21.96 11.69
N ARG A 153 -1.21 -23.06 10.97
CA ARG A 153 -0.77 -24.40 11.34
C ARG A 153 0.74 -24.48 11.58
N PHE A 154 1.54 -23.88 10.67
CA PHE A 154 2.99 -23.79 10.86
C PHE A 154 3.35 -23.07 12.16
N TRP A 155 2.70 -21.94 12.44
CA TRP A 155 2.98 -21.17 13.64
C TRP A 155 2.51 -21.86 14.91
N ASP A 156 1.35 -22.50 14.93
CA ASP A 156 0.86 -23.25 16.09
C ASP A 156 1.85 -24.36 16.50
N ALA A 157 2.47 -25.05 15.52
CA ALA A 157 3.46 -26.08 15.79
C ALA A 157 4.86 -25.56 16.16
N ASN A 158 5.21 -24.33 15.76
CA ASN A 158 6.59 -23.84 15.81
C ASN A 158 6.80 -22.54 16.59
N LEU A 159 5.74 -21.91 17.11
CA LEU A 159 5.80 -20.65 17.85
C LEU A 159 6.85 -20.69 18.96
N ASN A 160 6.76 -21.69 19.83
CA ASN A 160 7.67 -21.89 20.97
C ASN A 160 9.05 -22.44 20.55
N LYS A 161 9.18 -22.97 19.32
CA LYS A 161 10.46 -23.40 18.76
C LYS A 161 11.25 -22.21 18.24
N VAL A 162 10.59 -21.29 17.54
CA VAL A 162 11.18 -20.11 16.90
C VAL A 162 11.38 -18.96 17.89
N PHE A 163 10.37 -18.66 18.72
CA PHE A 163 10.44 -17.61 19.72
C PHE A 163 10.63 -18.22 21.11
N LYS A 164 11.71 -17.84 21.79
CA LYS A 164 12.05 -18.34 23.14
C LYS A 164 11.64 -17.39 24.26
N ARG A 165 11.53 -16.09 23.95
CA ARG A 165 11.19 -15.07 24.94
C ARG A 165 9.67 -14.96 25.05
N HIS A 166 9.15 -15.08 26.27
CA HIS A 166 7.71 -14.97 26.54
C HIS A 166 7.09 -13.70 25.94
N ARG A 167 7.75 -12.55 26.08
CA ARG A 167 7.27 -11.29 25.50
C ARG A 167 7.22 -11.31 23.97
N ASP A 168 8.13 -12.02 23.31
CA ASP A 168 8.09 -12.15 21.84
C ASP A 168 6.94 -13.07 21.43
N ILE A 169 6.74 -14.17 22.16
CA ILE A 169 5.63 -15.12 21.95
C ILE A 169 4.28 -14.39 22.07
N MET A 170 4.07 -13.58 23.09
CA MET A 170 2.82 -12.80 23.26
C MET A 170 2.53 -11.87 22.06
N ILE A 171 3.56 -11.22 21.51
CA ILE A 171 3.40 -10.36 20.33
C ILE A 171 3.01 -11.17 19.11
N VAL A 172 3.65 -12.31 18.89
CA VAL A 172 3.33 -13.17 17.76
C VAL A 172 1.92 -13.76 17.91
N ASP A 173 1.58 -14.26 19.10
CA ASP A 173 0.26 -14.82 19.37
C ASP A 173 -0.86 -13.80 19.15
N ALA A 174 -0.68 -12.54 19.59
CA ALA A 174 -1.61 -11.46 19.29
C ALA A 174 -1.75 -11.19 17.77
N ILE A 175 -0.67 -11.31 17.00
CA ILE A 175 -0.72 -11.17 15.53
C ILE A 175 -1.45 -12.36 14.89
N LEU A 176 -1.20 -13.58 15.35
CA LEU A 176 -1.87 -14.79 14.85
C LEU A 176 -3.36 -14.75 15.18
N GLU A 177 -3.74 -14.25 16.36
CA GLU A 177 -5.14 -14.07 16.73
C GLU A 177 -5.87 -13.09 15.82
N LEU A 178 -5.21 -12.01 15.38
CA LEU A 178 -5.76 -11.12 14.35
C LEU A 178 -5.94 -11.83 13.00
N PHE A 179 -5.06 -12.77 12.64
CA PHE A 179 -5.23 -13.58 11.43
C PHE A 179 -6.36 -14.59 11.53
N ARG A 180 -6.55 -15.21 12.71
CA ARG A 180 -7.70 -16.10 12.98
C ARG A 180 -9.02 -15.33 12.91
N ARG A 181 -9.07 -14.11 13.42
CA ARG A 181 -10.27 -13.25 13.41
C ARG A 181 -10.41 -12.37 12.17
N ARG A 182 -9.61 -12.61 11.11
CA ARG A 182 -9.55 -11.76 9.91
C ARG A 182 -10.91 -11.41 9.30
N MET A 183 -11.87 -12.33 9.36
CA MET A 183 -13.23 -12.17 8.84
C MET A 183 -14.03 -11.07 9.55
N PHE A 184 -13.69 -10.76 10.80
CA PHE A 184 -14.36 -9.76 11.64
C PHE A 184 -13.61 -8.42 11.70
N ILE A 185 -12.46 -8.31 11.03
CA ILE A 185 -11.66 -7.10 11.01
C ILE A 185 -12.13 -6.22 9.85
N GLU A 186 -12.88 -5.17 10.17
CA GLU A 186 -13.35 -4.21 9.15
C GLU A 186 -12.24 -3.22 8.73
N ASN A 187 -11.26 -2.96 9.61
CA ASN A 187 -10.25 -1.93 9.41
C ASN A 187 -8.81 -2.49 9.39
N PHE A 188 -8.27 -2.68 8.19
CA PHE A 188 -6.88 -3.10 7.97
C PHE A 188 -5.86 -1.94 7.99
N ASN A 189 -6.22 -0.78 8.55
CA ASN A 189 -5.26 0.31 8.69
C ASN A 189 -4.09 -0.12 9.59
N LYS A 190 -2.88 -0.05 9.05
CA LYS A 190 -1.65 -0.42 9.73
C LYS A 190 -1.51 0.20 11.12
N LYS A 191 -1.93 1.46 11.32
CA LYS A 191 -1.86 2.10 12.64
C LYS A 191 -2.89 1.53 13.62
N ALA A 192 -4.08 1.17 13.16
CA ALA A 192 -5.13 0.59 13.99
C ALA A 192 -4.74 -0.82 14.46
N LEU A 193 -4.30 -1.69 13.54
CA LEU A 193 -3.79 -3.03 13.87
C LEU A 193 -2.62 -2.97 14.85
N TYR A 194 -1.78 -1.94 14.71
CA TYR A 194 -0.66 -1.72 15.59
C TYR A 194 -1.07 -1.36 17.03
N ILE A 195 -2.07 -0.49 17.17
CA ILE A 195 -2.63 -0.11 18.47
C ILE A 195 -3.24 -1.35 19.13
N LEU A 196 -4.00 -2.15 18.39
CA LEU A 196 -4.60 -3.39 18.89
C LEU A 196 -3.53 -4.35 19.45
N ILE A 197 -2.47 -4.64 18.69
CA ILE A 197 -1.38 -5.51 19.16
C ILE A 197 -0.72 -4.93 20.42
N ARG A 198 -0.55 -3.60 20.47
CA ARG A 198 0.04 -2.92 21.63
C ARG A 198 -0.85 -3.02 22.87
N GLU A 199 -2.16 -2.87 22.72
CA GLU A 199 -3.13 -2.99 23.82
C GLU A 199 -3.20 -4.44 24.33
N MET A 200 -3.20 -5.43 23.43
CA MET A 200 -3.22 -6.84 23.79
C MET A 200 -1.95 -7.31 24.54
N THR A 201 -0.80 -6.69 24.27
CA THR A 201 0.51 -7.21 24.74
C THR A 201 1.29 -6.27 25.66
N GLY A 202 0.86 -5.02 25.81
CA GLY A 202 1.57 -3.97 26.54
C GLY A 202 2.94 -3.60 25.95
N SER A 203 3.31 -4.13 24.77
CA SER A 203 4.66 -4.02 24.22
C SER A 203 4.91 -2.67 23.54
N ASN A 204 6.15 -2.17 23.64
CA ASN A 204 6.50 -0.89 23.03
C ASN A 204 6.71 -1.00 21.51
N THR A 205 6.79 0.17 20.88
CA THR A 205 6.74 0.23 19.42
C THR A 205 7.91 -0.50 18.74
N GLN A 206 9.10 -0.31 19.29
CA GLN A 206 10.33 -0.88 18.77
C GLN A 206 10.34 -2.41 18.90
N HIS A 207 9.77 -2.93 19.99
CA HIS A 207 9.69 -4.35 20.26
C HIS A 207 8.74 -5.05 19.28
N ILE A 208 7.52 -4.54 19.12
CA ILE A 208 6.57 -5.08 18.14
C ILE A 208 7.19 -5.08 16.73
N THR A 209 7.84 -3.99 16.35
CA THR A 209 8.48 -3.87 15.03
C THR A 209 9.57 -4.93 14.81
N ARG A 210 10.40 -5.20 15.83
CA ARG A 210 11.44 -6.23 15.76
C ARG A 210 10.85 -7.62 15.55
N VAL A 211 9.83 -7.98 16.31
CA VAL A 211 9.16 -9.29 16.21
C VAL A 211 8.46 -9.47 14.86
N VAL A 212 7.73 -8.46 14.41
CA VAL A 212 7.07 -8.45 13.09
C VAL A 212 8.09 -8.63 11.95
N ASN A 213 9.27 -8.04 12.06
CA ASN A 213 10.31 -8.23 11.04
C ASN A 213 10.84 -9.67 11.02
N THR A 214 10.91 -10.36 12.16
CA THR A 214 11.22 -11.79 12.22
C THR A 214 10.12 -12.60 11.52
N LEU A 215 8.85 -12.35 11.83
CA LEU A 215 7.72 -13.01 11.16
C LEU A 215 7.76 -12.83 9.63
N LYS A 216 8.07 -11.63 9.15
CA LYS A 216 8.19 -11.35 7.71
C LYS A 216 9.25 -12.16 7.01
N LYS A 217 10.35 -12.53 7.69
CA LYS A 217 11.39 -13.39 7.10
C LYS A 217 10.85 -14.79 6.85
N TYR A 218 10.13 -15.36 7.82
CA TYR A 218 9.45 -16.64 7.67
C TYR A 218 8.36 -16.58 6.61
N HIS A 219 7.52 -15.54 6.61
CA HIS A 219 6.44 -15.39 5.64
C HIS A 219 6.92 -15.46 4.18
N LYS A 220 8.08 -14.89 3.85
CA LYS A 220 8.66 -15.01 2.49
C LYS A 220 8.96 -16.47 2.11
N ARG A 221 9.46 -17.26 3.06
CA ARG A 221 9.74 -18.69 2.87
C ARG A 221 8.44 -19.48 2.74
N LEU A 222 7.51 -19.30 3.67
CA LEU A 222 6.21 -19.97 3.67
C LEU A 222 5.44 -19.70 2.36
N ALA A 223 5.44 -18.44 1.90
CA ALA A 223 4.84 -18.08 0.63
C ALA A 223 5.52 -18.77 -0.55
N TYR A 224 6.86 -18.86 -0.56
CA TYR A 224 7.57 -19.58 -1.62
C TYR A 224 7.24 -21.08 -1.63
N GLU A 225 7.24 -21.73 -0.45
CA GLU A 225 6.88 -23.14 -0.31
C GLU A 225 5.47 -23.42 -0.81
N TYR A 226 4.51 -22.62 -0.36
CA TYR A 226 3.12 -22.75 -0.77
C TYR A 226 2.94 -22.55 -2.28
N ASN A 227 3.52 -21.47 -2.85
CA ASN A 227 3.41 -21.21 -4.29
C ASN A 227 4.10 -22.28 -5.17
N LYS A 228 5.14 -22.94 -4.65
CA LYS A 228 5.93 -23.91 -5.43
C LYS A 228 5.46 -25.36 -5.25
N PHE A 229 5.01 -25.72 -4.05
CA PHE A 229 4.70 -27.09 -3.66
C PHE A 229 3.24 -27.28 -3.24
N GLY A 230 2.43 -26.21 -3.16
CA GLY A 230 1.03 -26.26 -2.74
C GLY A 230 0.82 -26.47 -1.23
N GLN A 231 1.89 -26.50 -0.44
CA GLN A 231 1.84 -26.78 1.00
C GLN A 231 3.08 -26.21 1.70
N ILE A 232 3.00 -26.09 3.02
CA ILE A 232 4.07 -25.58 3.89
C ILE A 232 4.72 -26.73 4.65
N ASN A 233 6.06 -26.73 4.74
CA ASN A 233 6.76 -27.69 5.59
C ASN A 233 6.69 -27.24 7.06
N VAL A 234 5.91 -27.97 7.85
CA VAL A 234 5.69 -27.69 9.27
C VAL A 234 6.88 -28.10 10.15
N ASP A 235 7.63 -29.13 9.78
CA ASP A 235 8.72 -29.66 10.59
C ASP A 235 10.02 -28.86 10.42
N TYR A 236 10.17 -28.16 9.29
CA TYR A 236 11.33 -27.34 9.00
C TYR A 236 11.22 -25.94 9.59
N THR A 237 11.80 -25.74 10.79
CA THR A 237 11.97 -24.41 11.39
C THR A 237 13.24 -23.68 10.94
N GLY A 238 13.98 -24.27 10.00
CA GLY A 238 15.41 -24.04 9.78
C GLY A 238 15.89 -22.60 9.58
N SER A 239 17.20 -22.44 9.84
CA SER A 239 17.96 -21.20 10.04
C SER A 239 17.50 -20.04 9.17
N LEU A 240 17.31 -18.87 9.79
CA LEU A 240 17.12 -17.58 9.13
C LEU A 240 17.95 -17.55 7.85
N ILE A 241 17.27 -17.59 6.70
CA ILE A 241 17.86 -17.46 5.38
C ILE A 241 18.62 -16.12 5.38
N ASN A 242 19.92 -16.19 5.67
CA ASN A 242 20.80 -15.03 5.85
C ASN A 242 21.54 -14.69 4.56
N ARG A 243 21.02 -15.18 3.45
CA ARG A 243 21.36 -14.71 2.12
C ARG A 243 20.06 -14.26 1.50
N ASP A 244 20.04 -13.04 1.01
CA ASP A 244 19.05 -12.64 0.03
C ASP A 244 18.77 -13.82 -0.89
N MET A 245 17.50 -14.11 -1.14
CA MET A 245 17.12 -15.11 -2.13
C MET A 245 17.60 -14.59 -3.50
N ASN A 246 18.87 -14.80 -3.79
CA ASN A 246 19.41 -14.96 -5.11
C ASN A 246 18.89 -16.33 -5.56
N PHE A 247 17.67 -16.35 -6.07
CA PHE A 247 17.09 -17.49 -6.78
C PHE A 247 17.90 -17.93 -8.03
N ASN A 248 19.06 -17.30 -8.28
CA ASN A 248 20.04 -17.64 -9.30
C ASN A 248 21.22 -18.52 -8.81
N SER A 249 21.29 -18.88 -7.52
CA SER A 249 22.50 -19.57 -6.99
C SER A 249 22.50 -21.10 -7.11
N GLY A 250 21.52 -21.71 -7.78
CA GLY A 250 21.59 -23.14 -8.17
C GLY A 250 21.59 -24.18 -7.04
N GLU A 251 21.58 -23.79 -5.76
CA GLU A 251 21.46 -24.74 -4.65
C GLU A 251 19.99 -25.11 -4.39
N PRO A 252 19.62 -26.40 -4.43
CA PRO A 252 18.23 -26.82 -4.28
C PRO A 252 17.79 -26.70 -2.82
N TYR A 253 16.73 -25.93 -2.59
CA TYR A 253 15.95 -26.02 -1.36
C TYR A 253 15.37 -27.44 -1.29
N ASN A 254 15.90 -28.26 -0.38
CA ASN A 254 15.49 -29.65 -0.25
C ASN A 254 14.21 -29.70 0.59
N PHE A 255 13.06 -29.79 -0.09
CA PHE A 255 11.76 -29.95 0.53
C PHE A 255 11.54 -31.44 0.78
N SER A 256 11.76 -31.92 2.01
CA SER A 256 11.49 -33.31 2.41
C SER A 256 10.30 -33.37 3.37
N PHE A 257 9.45 -34.38 3.17
CA PHE A 257 8.49 -34.85 4.16
C PHE A 257 9.20 -35.62 5.28
#